data_AF-A0A0A3IUS7-F1
#
_entry.id   AF-A0A0A3IUS7-F1
#
_cell.length_a   1.000
_cell.length_b   1.000
_cell.length_c   1.000
_cell.angle_alpha   90.00
_cell.angle_beta   90.00
_cell.angle_gamma   90.00
#
_symmetry.space_group_name_H-M   'P 1'
#
loop_
_entity.id
_entity.type
_entity.pdbx_description
1 polymer ?
#
loop_
_entity_poly.entity_id
_entity_poly.type
_entity_poly.pdbx_seq_one_letter_code
_entity_poly.pdbx_strand_id
1 'polypeptide(L)' 'MRITLKEKGEVLATINGKEVTSEDRKVRECLEALIANNELNEFPPHIDKDQMLEDVIKAFAFVNNYEIEE' A
#
# COMPACT_ATOMS: atom_id res chain seq x y z
N MET A 1 9.96 0.51 -3.55
CA MET A 1 8.66 -0.20 -3.59
C MET A 1 7.81 0.36 -4.73
N ARG A 2 7.41 -0.47 -5.69
CA ARG A 2 6.37 -0.15 -6.67
C ARG A 2 5.38 -1.30 -6.64
N ILE A 3 4.11 -1.01 -6.36
CA ILE A 3 3.05 -2.02 -6.22
C ILE A 3 1.85 -1.53 -7.01
N THR A 4 1.31 -2.39 -7.87
CA THR A 4 0.04 -2.13 -8.56
C THR A 4 -1.01 -3.09 -8.03
N LEU A 5 -2.11 -2.54 -7.52
CA LEU A 5 -3.28 -3.29 -7.09
C LEU A 5 -4.28 -3.34 -8.24
N LYS A 6 -4.82 -4.53 -8.52
CA LYS A 6 -5.88 -4.72 -9.50
C LYS A 6 -7.11 -5.35 -8.86
N GLU A 7 -8.28 -4.97 -9.35
CA GLU A 7 -9.53 -5.62 -9.03
C GLU A 7 -10.14 -6.13 -10.34
N LYS A 8 -10.33 -7.45 -10.47
CA LYS A 8 -10.89 -8.09 -11.67
C LYS A 8 -10.10 -7.75 -12.95
N GLY A 9 -8.77 -7.68 -12.83
CA GLY A 9 -7.86 -7.36 -13.94
C GLY A 9 -7.75 -5.87 -14.29
N GLU A 10 -8.54 -4.97 -13.68
CA GLU A 10 -8.43 -3.52 -13.88
C GLU A 10 -7.54 -2.89 -12.82
N VAL A 11 -6.75 -1.87 -13.20
CA VAL A 11 -5.88 -1.16 -12.26
C VAL A 11 -6.73 -0.36 -11.29
N LEU A 12 -6.67 -0.75 -10.01
CA LEU A 12 -7.36 -0.09 -8.93
C LEU A 12 -6.50 1.01 -8.31
N ALA A 13 -5.23 0.70 -8.01
CA ALA A 13 -4.29 1.65 -7.42
C ALA A 13 -2.85 1.34 -7.81
N THR A 14 -2.01 2.37 -7.87
CA THR A 14 -0.56 2.23 -8.00
C THR A 14 0.11 2.97 -6.86
N ILE A 15 0.97 2.27 -6.14
CA ILE A 15 1.81 2.80 -5.06
C ILE A 15 3.25 2.85 -5.58
N ASN A 16 3.85 4.03 -5.60
CA ASN A 16 5.25 4.23 -6.00
C ASN A 16 6.01 4.93 -4.87
N GLY A 17 6.73 4.15 -4.07
CA GLY A 17 7.30 4.61 -2.81
C GLY A 17 6.19 5.04 -1.85
N LYS A 18 5.99 6.36 -1.73
CA LYS A 18 4.99 6.97 -0.84
C LYS A 18 3.82 7.63 -1.60
N GLU A 19 3.89 7.65 -2.93
CA GLU A 19 2.85 8.25 -3.75
C GLU A 19 1.79 7.20 -4.09
N VAL A 20 0.51 7.56 -3.93
CA VAL A 20 -0.63 6.71 -4.27
C VAL A 20 -1.43 7.36 -5.39
N THR A 21 -1.65 6.61 -6.47
CA THR A 21 -2.57 6.99 -7.54
C THR A 21 -3.71 5.99 -7.60
N SER A 22 -4.96 6.46 -7.49
CA SER A 22 -6.17 5.64 -7.65
C SER A 22 -7.36 6.55 -7.97
N GLU A 23 -8.26 6.08 -8.84
CA GLU A 23 -9.54 6.73 -9.11
C GLU A 23 -10.59 6.40 -8.03
N ASP A 24 -10.42 5.29 -7.30
CA ASP A 24 -11.23 4.97 -6.14
C ASP A 24 -10.74 5.78 -4.94
N ARG A 25 -11.54 6.79 -4.57
CA ARG A 25 -11.25 7.68 -3.44
C ARG A 25 -11.05 6.92 -2.13
N LYS A 26 -11.82 5.87 -1.85
CA LYS A 26 -11.72 5.13 -0.59
C LYS A 26 -10.43 4.35 -0.54
N VAL A 27 -10.08 3.68 -1.64
CA VAL A 27 -8.82 2.92 -1.73
C VAL A 27 -7.63 3.87 -1.60
N ARG A 28 -7.67 5.02 -2.28
CA ARG A 28 -6.63 6.05 -2.16
C ARG A 28 -6.45 6.52 -0.72
N GLU A 29 -7.53 6.96 -0.06
CA GLU A 29 -7.49 7.47 1.32
C GLU A 29 -6.98 6.39 2.31
N CYS A 30 -7.37 5.12 2.13
CA CYS A 30 -6.86 4.02 2.94
C CYS A 30 -5.35 3.83 2.77
N LEU A 31 -4.85 3.75 1.53
CA LEU A 31 -3.44 3.57 1.25
C LEU A 31 -2.59 4.77 1.73
N GLU A 32 -3.07 5.99 1.52
CA GLU A 32 -2.44 7.21 2.05
C GLU A 32 -2.37 7.17 3.59
N ALA A 33 -3.42 6.70 4.26
CA ALA A 33 -3.42 6.56 5.72
C ALA A 33 -2.41 5.52 6.22
N LEU A 34 -2.23 4.40 5.49
CA LEU A 34 -1.20 3.40 5.81
C LEU A 34 0.21 3.97 5.67
N ILE A 35 0.47 4.73 4.59
CA ILE A 35 1.76 5.39 4.36
C ILE A 35 2.01 6.45 5.43
N ALA A 36 1.05 7.31 5.72
CA ALA A 36 1.17 8.34 6.75
C ALA A 36 1.38 7.73 8.15
N ASN A 37 0.67 6.65 8.47
CA ASN A 37 0.86 5.91 9.72
C ASN A 37 2.28 5.34 9.80
N ASN A 38 2.77 4.74 8.71
CA ASN A 38 4.15 4.28 8.64
C ASN A 38 5.09 5.45 8.93
N GLU A 39 4.96 6.59 8.25
CA GLU A 39 5.82 7.76 8.44
C GLU A 39 5.83 8.30 9.87
N LEU A 40 4.67 8.42 10.51
CA LEU A 40 4.51 9.00 11.84
C LEU A 40 5.01 8.11 12.97
N ASN A 41 5.08 6.78 12.76
CA ASN A 41 5.55 5.86 13.78
C ASN A 41 7.07 5.72 13.79
N GLU A 42 7.61 5.69 15.01
CA GLU A 42 8.98 5.26 15.28
C GLU A 42 9.02 3.74 15.41
N PHE A 43 9.88 3.10 14.63
CA PHE A 43 10.09 1.67 14.68
C PHE A 43 11.42 1.35 15.38
N PRO A 44 11.48 0.24 16.13
CA PRO A 44 12.75 -0.26 16.64
C PRO A 44 13.81 -0.38 15.53
N PRO A 45 15.11 -0.16 15.81
CA PRO A 45 16.15 -0.10 14.78
C PRO A 45 16.36 -1.39 13.96
N HIS A 46 15.87 -2.52 14.45
CA HIS A 46 15.97 -3.82 13.78
C HIS A 46 14.81 -4.08 12.81
N ILE A 47 13.79 -3.21 12.77
CA ILE A 47 12.66 -3.32 11.85
C ILE A 47 12.94 -2.46 10.63
N ASP A 48 12.92 -3.08 9.45
CA ASP A 48 12.90 -2.37 8.20
C ASP A 48 11.50 -1.80 7.95
N LYS A 49 11.41 -0.47 8.05
CA LYS A 49 10.17 0.30 7.92
C LYS A 49 9.59 0.24 6.51
N ASP A 50 10.43 0.15 5.49
CA ASP A 50 9.98 0.09 4.10
C ASP A 50 9.45 -1.31 3.77
N GLN A 51 10.14 -2.36 4.25
CA GLN A 51 9.63 -3.72 4.15
C GLN A 51 8.31 -3.89 4.89
N MET A 52 8.17 -3.30 6.08
CA MET A 52 6.92 -3.43 6.83
C MET A 52 5.76 -2.69 6.18
N LEU A 53 6.01 -1.53 5.57
CA LEU A 53 5.00 -0.84 4.76
C LEU A 53 4.55 -1.70 3.58
N GLU A 54 5.50 -2.33 2.89
CA GLU A 54 5.21 -3.25 1.79
C GLU A 54 4.33 -4.42 2.24
N ASP A 55 4.67 -5.06 3.35
CA ASP A 55 3.90 -6.18 3.92
C ASP A 55 2.48 -5.74 4.32
N VAL A 56 2.33 -4.53 4.86
CA VAL A 56 1.03 -3.96 5.22
C VAL A 56 0.17 -3.70 3.97
N ILE A 57 0.75 -3.19 2.89
CA ILE A 57 0.04 -2.99 1.61
C ILE A 57 -0.38 -4.34 1.01
N LYS A 58 0.49 -5.36 1.08
CA LYS A 58 0.17 -6.73 0.66
C LYS A 58 -0.96 -7.34 1.49
N ALA A 59 -0.95 -7.12 2.81
CA ALA A 59 -2.03 -7.56 3.69
C ALA A 59 -3.35 -6.84 3.38
N PHE A 60 -3.31 -5.53 3.11
CA PHE A 60 -4.48 -4.77 2.67
C PHE A 60 -5.05 -5.34 1.37
N ALA A 61 -4.21 -5.62 0.38
CA ALA A 61 -4.64 -6.24 -0.88
C ALA A 61 -5.23 -7.63 -0.66
N PHE A 62 -4.59 -8.48 0.15
CA PHE A 62 -5.09 -9.82 0.49
C PHE A 62 -6.47 -9.78 1.15
N VAL A 63 -6.67 -8.93 2.16
CA VAL A 63 -7.96 -8.80 2.86
C VAL A 63 -9.08 -8.35 1.94
N ASN A 64 -8.79 -7.50 0.97
CA ASN A 64 -9.78 -6.99 0.03
C ASN A 64 -9.85 -7.80 -1.29
N ASN A 65 -9.12 -8.90 -1.38
CA ASN A 65 -9.06 -9.77 -2.56
C ASN A 65 -8.62 -9.03 -3.84
N TYR A 66 -7.66 -8.12 -3.70
CA TYR A 66 -7.00 -7.44 -4.81
C TYR A 66 -5.81 -8.26 -5.31
N GLU A 67 -5.62 -8.26 -6.62
CA GLU A 67 -4.45 -8.82 -7.27
C GLU A 67 -3.27 -7.85 -7.14
N ILE A 68 -2.05 -8.38 -7.04
CA ILE A 68 -0.82 -7.59 -6.88
C ILE A 68 0.08 -7.82 -8.09
N GLU A 69 0.61 -6.73 -8.65
CA GLU A 69 1.68 -6.74 -9.65
C GLU A 69 2.84 -5.85 -9.17
N GLU A 70 4.06 -6.41 -9.14
CA GLU A 70 5.30 -5.80 -8.65
C GLU A 70 6.24 -5.42 -9.79
#